data_AF-X1JWC9-F1
#
_entry.id   AF-X1JWC9-F1
#
_cell.length_a   1.000
_cell.length_b   1.000
_cell.length_c   1.000
_cell.angle_alpha   90.00
_cell.angle_beta   90.00
_cell.angle_gamma   90.00
#
_symmetry.space_group_name_H-M   'P 1'
#
loop_
_entity.id
_entity.type
_entity.pdbx_description
1 polymer ?
#
loop_
_entity_poly.entity_id
_entity_poly.type
_entity_poly.pdbx_seq_one_letter_code
_entity_poly.pdbx_strand_id
1 'polypeptide(L)'
;MKRITQWIKDFFFPPTGSPRWVRLLPYAFLGVMTLLLLTGGVYTWEYTNSPDFCGNACHTMPPEYTAYQTSPHARIDCVDCHLGKGFIATRITRKAGDLKHV
;
A
#
# COMPACT_ATOMS: atom_id res chain seq x y z
N MET A 1 22.51 21.18 13.48
CA MET A 1 22.23 21.01 12.04
C MET A 1 23.39 20.34 11.29
N LYS A 2 24.60 20.93 11.25
CA LYS A 2 25.76 20.37 10.49
C LYS A 2 26.12 18.91 10.80
N ARG A 3 26.01 18.50 12.07
CA ARG A 3 26.30 17.13 12.54
C ARG A 3 25.32 16.08 11.99
N ILE A 4 24.05 16.44 11.83
CA ILE A 4 23.02 15.56 11.25
C ILE A 4 23.27 15.42 9.75
N THR A 5 23.58 16.52 9.07
CA THR A 5 23.85 16.51 7.63
C THR A 5 25.10 15.70 7.28
N GLN A 6 26.14 15.74 8.12
CA GLN A 6 27.32 14.90 7.97
C GLN A 6 26.99 13.42 8.19
N TRP A 7 26.23 13.10 9.23
CA TRP A 7 25.80 11.73 9.48
C TRP A 7 25.00 11.12 8.31
N ILE A 8 24.07 11.87 7.71
CA ILE A 8 23.33 11.41 6.52
C ILE A 8 24.28 11.16 5.34
N LYS A 9 25.24 12.06 5.12
CA LYS A 9 26.24 11.91 4.04
C LYS A 9 27.10 10.67 4.26
N ASP A 10 27.57 10.44 5.48
CA ASP A 10 28.43 9.31 5.81
C ASP A 10 27.69 7.97 5.73
N PHE A 11 26.37 7.98 5.98
CA PHE A 11 25.51 6.81 5.82
C PHE A 11 25.29 6.42 4.35
N PHE A 12 24.95 7.37 3.48
CA PHE A 12 24.71 7.09 2.05
C PHE A 12 26.01 7.00 1.23
N PHE A 13 27.06 7.72 1.63
CA PHE A 13 28.34 7.79 0.94
C PHE A 13 29.51 7.51 1.92
N PRO A 14 29.67 6.26 2.37
CA PRO A 14 30.70 5.92 3.33
C PRO A 14 32.12 6.12 2.75
N PRO A 15 33.10 6.60 3.54
CA PRO A 15 34.46 6.87 3.07
C PRO A 15 35.14 5.63 2.47
N THR A 16 36.09 5.83 1.54
CA THR A 16 36.80 4.76 0.81
C THR A 16 37.67 3.84 1.67
N GLY A 17 37.89 4.17 2.95
CA GLY A 17 38.56 3.32 3.95
C GLY A 17 37.60 2.48 4.81
N SER A 18 36.28 2.64 4.65
CA SER A 18 35.28 1.93 5.45
C SER A 18 35.23 0.42 5.13
N PRO A 19 34.93 -0.44 6.11
CA PRO A 19 34.79 -1.88 5.90
C PRO A 19 33.57 -2.18 5.02
N ARG A 20 33.63 -3.29 4.27
CA ARG A 20 32.63 -3.63 3.23
C ARG A 20 31.19 -3.64 3.76
N TRP A 21 30.95 -4.05 4.99
CA TRP A 21 29.60 -4.09 5.60
C TRP A 21 28.98 -2.69 5.78
N VAL A 22 29.79 -1.66 6.09
CA VAL A 22 29.32 -0.27 6.19
C VAL A 22 28.90 0.27 4.82
N ARG A 23 29.57 -0.19 3.75
CA ARG A 23 29.16 0.15 2.37
C ARG A 23 27.88 -0.53 1.94
N LEU A 24 27.57 -1.69 2.50
CA LEU A 24 26.35 -2.44 2.19
C LEU A 24 25.13 -1.96 2.98
N LEU A 25 25.33 -1.32 4.14
CA LEU A 25 24.24 -0.79 4.98
C LEU A 25 23.22 0.09 4.26
N PRO A 26 23.59 1.13 3.50
CA PRO A 26 22.61 1.98 2.82
C PRO A 26 21.80 1.20 1.77
N TYR A 27 22.43 0.26 1.05
CA TYR A 27 21.73 -0.60 0.09
C TYR A 27 20.78 -1.59 0.79
N ALA A 28 21.21 -2.18 1.91
CA ALA A 28 20.37 -3.04 2.72
C ALA A 28 19.18 -2.28 3.29
N PHE A 29 19.39 -1.07 3.80
CA PHE A 29 18.34 -0.19 4.29
C PHE A 29 17.33 0.15 3.18
N LEU A 30 17.82 0.57 2.01
CA LEU A 30 16.95 0.84 0.86
C LEU A 30 16.19 -0.41 0.43
N GLY A 31 16.84 -1.58 0.38
CA GLY A 31 16.19 -2.85 0.05
C GLY A 31 15.07 -3.23 1.01
N VAL A 32 15.32 -3.11 2.33
CA VAL A 32 14.31 -3.35 3.37
C VAL A 32 13.16 -2.34 3.24
N MET A 33 13.47 -1.06 3.05
CA MET A 33 12.44 -0.01 2.88
C MET A 33 11.57 -0.28 1.65
N THR A 34 12.18 -0.64 0.53
CA THR A 34 11.45 -1.02 -0.69
C THR A 34 10.55 -2.22 -0.44
N LEU A 35 11.05 -3.26 0.23
CA LEU A 35 10.25 -4.44 0.57
C LEU A 35 9.05 -4.06 1.44
N LEU A 36 9.25 -3.27 2.49
CA LEU A 36 8.19 -2.80 3.38
C LEU A 36 7.12 -2.00 2.62
N LEU A 37 7.52 -1.10 1.72
CA LEU A 37 6.59 -0.30 0.93
C LEU A 37 5.78 -1.17 -0.04
N LEU A 38 6.41 -2.17 -0.68
CA LEU A 38 5.71 -3.09 -1.58
C LEU A 38 4.73 -3.97 -0.81
N THR A 39 5.16 -4.59 0.30
CA THR A 39 4.27 -5.45 1.10
C THR A 39 3.15 -4.67 1.76
N GLY A 40 3.46 -3.49 2.31
CA GLY A 40 2.46 -2.60 2.90
C GLY A 40 1.47 -2.09 1.86
N GLY A 41 1.95 -1.78 0.65
CA GLY A 41 1.11 -1.37 -0.48
C GLY A 41 0.13 -2.47 -0.89
N VAL A 42 0.59 -3.72 -1.02
CA VAL A 42 -0.27 -4.86 -1.35
C VAL A 42 -1.30 -5.10 -0.25
N TYR A 43 -0.89 -5.13 1.02
CA TYR A 43 -1.83 -5.31 2.13
C TYR A 43 -2.90 -4.22 2.18
N THR A 44 -2.47 -2.96 2.01
CA THR A 44 -3.39 -1.81 1.98
C THR A 44 -4.33 -1.89 0.78
N TRP A 45 -3.84 -2.33 -0.38
CA TRP A 45 -4.67 -2.56 -1.55
C TRP A 45 -5.75 -3.60 -1.29
N GLU A 46 -5.40 -4.79 -0.78
CA GLU A 46 -6.37 -5.84 -0.49
C GLU A 46 -7.40 -5.39 0.57
N TYR A 47 -6.94 -4.77 1.66
CA TYR A 47 -7.82 -4.27 2.71
C TYR A 47 -8.80 -3.21 2.19
N THR A 48 -8.32 -2.19 1.47
CA THR A 48 -9.19 -1.11 0.95
C THR A 48 -10.07 -1.53 -0.23
N ASN A 49 -10.00 -2.78 -0.65
CA ASN A 49 -10.86 -3.38 -1.67
C ASN A 49 -11.77 -4.49 -1.09
N SER A 50 -11.67 -4.77 0.21
CA SER A 50 -12.44 -5.84 0.86
C SER A 50 -13.83 -5.38 1.28
N PRO A 51 -14.79 -6.33 1.43
CA PRO A 51 -16.10 -6.05 2.01
C PRO A 51 -16.03 -5.46 3.42
N ASP A 52 -15.05 -5.88 4.23
CA ASP A 52 -14.91 -5.40 5.60
C ASP A 52 -14.56 -3.92 5.67
N PHE A 53 -13.67 -3.44 4.78
CA PHE A 53 -13.40 -2.02 4.69
C PHE A 53 -14.65 -1.25 4.25
N CYS A 54 -15.31 -1.70 3.20
CA CYS A 54 -16.52 -1.03 2.70
C CYS A 54 -17.62 -0.96 3.77
N GLY A 55 -17.89 -2.06 4.47
CA GLY A 55 -18.98 -2.15 5.45
C GLY A 55 -18.71 -1.46 6.79
N ASN A 56 -17.45 -1.42 7.23
CA ASN A 56 -17.11 -0.96 8.59
C ASN A 56 -16.40 0.39 8.63
N ALA A 57 -15.80 0.86 7.53
CA ALA A 57 -15.05 2.13 7.54
C ALA A 57 -15.95 3.36 7.36
N CYS A 58 -17.11 3.22 6.70
CA CYS A 58 -18.01 4.32 6.37
C CYS A 58 -19.37 4.13 7.03
N HIS A 59 -19.91 5.17 7.66
CA HIS A 59 -21.21 5.08 8.36
C HIS A 59 -22.42 4.90 7.43
N THR A 60 -22.28 5.16 6.13
CA THR A 60 -23.36 5.06 5.14
C THR A 60 -23.51 3.65 4.57
N MET A 61 -22.50 2.79 4.73
CA MET A 61 -22.45 1.44 4.14
C MET A 61 -23.13 0.29 4.93
N PRO A 62 -23.63 0.43 6.17
CA PRO A 62 -24.30 -0.69 6.86
C PRO A 62 -25.47 -1.34 6.09
N PRO A 63 -26.37 -0.60 5.39
CA PRO A 63 -27.43 -1.22 4.60
C PRO A 63 -26.90 -2.13 3.48
N GLU A 64 -25.89 -1.68 2.76
CA GLU A 64 -25.28 -2.41 1.64
C GLU A 64 -24.48 -3.60 2.14
N TYR A 65 -23.76 -3.46 3.25
CA TYR A 65 -22.97 -4.54 3.84
C TYR A 65 -23.85 -5.67 4.40
N THR A 66 -24.97 -5.34 5.05
CA THR A 66 -25.94 -6.35 5.52
C THR A 66 -26.63 -7.08 4.36
N ALA A 67 -26.97 -6.37 3.29
CA ALA A 67 -27.48 -6.98 2.06
C ALA A 67 -26.43 -7.88 1.41
N TYR A 68 -25.17 -7.45 1.35
CA TYR A 68 -24.04 -8.25 0.85
C TYR A 68 -23.91 -9.58 1.60
N GLN A 69 -23.91 -9.54 2.93
CA GLN A 69 -23.72 -10.72 3.80
C GLN A 69 -24.79 -11.81 3.61
N THR A 70 -26.02 -11.41 3.29
CA THR A 70 -27.14 -12.36 3.08
C THR A 70 -27.32 -12.75 1.61
N SER A 71 -26.54 -12.16 0.71
CA SER A 71 -26.63 -12.42 -0.73
C SER A 71 -25.83 -13.67 -1.14
N PRO A 72 -26.14 -14.26 -2.31
CA PRO A 72 -25.30 -15.28 -2.93
C PRO A 72 -23.86 -14.81 -3.24
N HIS A 73 -23.62 -13.49 -3.24
CA HIS A 73 -22.32 -12.87 -3.54
C HIS A 73 -21.46 -12.60 -2.30
N ALA A 74 -21.87 -13.04 -1.11
CA ALA A 74 -21.14 -12.87 0.16
C ALA A 74 -19.74 -13.54 0.24
N ARG A 75 -19.20 -13.98 -0.90
CA ARG A 75 -17.94 -14.72 -1.05
C ARG A 75 -16.99 -14.09 -2.09
N ILE A 76 -17.37 -12.95 -2.65
CA ILE A 76 -16.54 -12.16 -3.58
C ILE A 76 -16.44 -10.73 -3.06
N ASP A 77 -15.41 -10.00 -3.48
CA ASP A 77 -15.22 -8.62 -3.05
C ASP A 77 -16.23 -7.68 -3.70
N CYS A 78 -16.62 -6.60 -3.02
CA CYS A 78 -17.48 -5.56 -3.59
C CYS A 78 -16.92 -5.02 -4.91
N VAL A 79 -15.60 -4.86 -4.96
CA VAL A 79 -14.89 -4.27 -6.10
C VAL A 79 -14.82 -5.19 -7.32
N ASP A 80 -15.08 -6.49 -7.17
CA ASP A 80 -15.14 -7.42 -8.31
C ASP A 80 -16.18 -6.97 -9.34
N CYS A 81 -17.27 -6.33 -8.86
CA CYS A 81 -18.30 -5.74 -9.69
C CYS A 81 -18.20 -4.20 -9.75
N HIS A 82 -18.00 -3.52 -8.61
CA HIS A 82 -18.06 -2.05 -8.54
C HIS A 82 -16.84 -1.34 -9.17
N LEU A 83 -15.64 -1.91 -9.05
CA LEU A 83 -14.44 -1.46 -9.78
C LEU A 83 -14.27 -2.24 -11.09
N GLY A 84 -14.78 -3.47 -11.09
CA GLY A 84 -14.73 -4.43 -12.17
C GLY A 84 -13.41 -5.19 -12.21
N LYS A 85 -13.51 -6.47 -12.58
CA LYS A 85 -12.34 -7.32 -12.84
C LYS A 85 -11.54 -6.78 -14.01
N GLY A 86 -10.22 -6.89 -13.91
CA GLY A 86 -9.31 -6.40 -14.95
C GLY A 86 -7.85 -6.47 -14.51
N PHE A 87 -6.97 -6.09 -15.43
CA PHE A 87 -5.55 -6.01 -15.13
C PHE A 87 -5.30 -4.98 -14.02
N ILE A 88 -4.28 -5.21 -13.18
CA ILE A 88 -4.02 -4.35 -12.02
C ILE A 88 -3.87 -2.88 -12.40
N ALA A 89 -3.21 -2.58 -13.52
CA ALA A 89 -3.06 -1.20 -13.99
C ALA A 89 -4.42 -0.55 -14.30
N THR A 90 -5.38 -1.28 -14.89
CA THR A 90 -6.73 -0.77 -15.16
C THR A 90 -7.54 -0.58 -13.88
N ARG A 91 -7.36 -1.43 -12.88
CA ARG A 91 -8.03 -1.29 -11.58
C ARG A 91 -7.49 -0.07 -10.82
N ILE A 92 -6.17 0.15 -10.85
CA ILE A 92 -5.53 1.33 -10.25
C ILE A 92 -6.04 2.62 -10.90
N THR A 93 -6.10 2.67 -12.23
CA THR A 93 -6.55 3.90 -12.93
C THR A 93 -8.02 4.21 -12.66
N ARG A 94 -8.88 3.20 -12.63
CA ARG A 94 -10.30 3.36 -12.24
C ARG A 94 -10.44 3.87 -10.81
N LYS A 95 -9.79 3.21 -9.85
CA LYS A 95 -9.82 3.58 -8.43
C LYS A 95 -9.29 4.99 -8.20
N ALA A 96 -8.22 5.37 -8.90
CA ALA A 96 -7.67 6.73 -8.87
C ALA A 96 -8.63 7.76 -9.50
N GLY A 97 -9.43 7.37 -10.48
CA GLY A 97 -10.49 8.20 -11.04
C GLY A 97 -11.62 8.47 -10.05
N ASP A 98 -11.99 7.46 -9.25
CA ASP A 98 -13.07 7.56 -8.26
C ASP A 98 -12.74 8.55 -7.13
N LEU A 99 -11.45 8.72 -6.79
CA LEU A 99 -10.98 9.73 -5.83
C LEU A 99 -11.32 11.17 -6.22
N LYS A 100 -11.66 11.45 -7.47
CA LYS A 100 -12.09 12.79 -7.90
C LYS A 100 -13.46 13.21 -7.35
N HIS A 101 -14.23 12.26 -6.83
CA HIS A 101 -15.58 12.49 -6.29
C HIS A 101 -15.60 12.48 -4.75
N VAL A 102 -14.41 12.44 -4.12
CA VAL A 102 -14.21 12.56 -2.68
C VAL A 102 -13.90 14.00 -2.32
#